data_AF-A0A7V8K2E3-F1
#
_entry.id   AF-A0A7V8K2E3-F1
#
_cell.length_a   1.000
_cell.length_b   1.000
_cell.length_c   1.000
_cell.angle_alpha   90.00
_cell.angle_beta   90.00
_cell.angle_gamma   90.00
#
_symmetry.space_group_name_H-M   'P 1'
#
loop_
_entity.id
_entity.type
_entity.pdbx_description
1 polymer ?
#
loop_
_entity_poly.entity_id
_entity_poly.type
_entity_poly.pdbx_seq_one_letter_code
_entity_poly.pdbx_strand_id
1 'polypeptide(L)'
;MTSICPHCRQPGIANLAKRWSSRGAPATCPHCGGFSHVLASTSSGITMGGVLIVVLFAIAAGASGQWVLIGPGIALAVAHNLWAWRRAKLYPIARDSVTHARAANGLIAGLLVLLGLS
;
A
#
# COMPACT_ATOMS: atom_id res chain seq x y z
N MET A 1 11.98 -9.89 -4.50
CA MET A 1 12.60 -8.67 -3.91
C MET A 1 11.99 -8.41 -2.54
N THR A 2 12.82 -8.22 -1.53
CA THR A 2 12.44 -7.97 -0.13
C THR A 2 12.81 -6.55 0.29
N SER A 3 12.15 -6.06 1.32
CA SER A 3 12.39 -4.78 1.97
C SER A 3 13.01 -4.99 3.35
N ILE A 4 13.82 -4.02 3.76
CA ILE A 4 14.55 -4.05 5.03
C ILE A 4 13.56 -3.89 6.18
N CYS A 5 13.64 -4.78 7.17
CA CYS A 5 12.84 -4.68 8.37
C CYS A 5 13.35 -3.53 9.27
N PRO A 6 12.47 -2.63 9.75
CA PRO A 6 12.90 -1.54 10.64
C PRO A 6 13.35 -2.01 12.03
N HIS A 7 12.99 -3.22 12.45
CA HIS A 7 13.37 -3.79 13.76
C HIS A 7 14.76 -4.42 13.77
N CYS A 8 14.99 -5.41 12.91
CA CYS A 8 16.25 -6.17 12.87
C CYS A 8 17.22 -5.72 11.77
N ARG A 9 16.83 -4.76 10.91
CA ARG A 9 17.61 -4.26 9.75
C ARG A 9 18.00 -5.32 8.71
N GLN A 10 17.41 -6.51 8.77
CA GLN A 10 17.61 -7.56 7.78
C GLN A 10 16.57 -7.48 6.64
N PRO A 11 16.94 -7.85 5.40
CA PRO A 11 16.00 -7.93 4.28
C PRO A 11 15.11 -9.17 4.42
N GLY A 12 13.83 -8.98 4.78
CA GLY A 12 12.93 -10.11 5.02
C GLY A 12 11.46 -9.85 4.76
N ILE A 13 11.04 -8.61 4.56
CA ILE A 13 9.62 -8.28 4.31
C ILE A 13 9.39 -8.26 2.81
N ALA A 14 8.58 -9.19 2.29
CA ALA A 14 8.25 -9.22 0.87
C ALA A 14 7.63 -7.89 0.41
N ASN A 15 8.01 -7.40 -0.78
CA ASN A 15 7.46 -6.15 -1.32
C ASN A 15 5.93 -6.19 -1.47
N LEU A 16 5.37 -7.37 -1.77
CA LEU A 16 3.93 -7.56 -1.82
C LEU A 16 3.31 -7.39 -0.42
N ALA A 17 3.89 -8.02 0.61
CA ALA A 17 3.45 -7.85 1.99
C ALA A 17 3.54 -6.38 2.45
N LYS A 18 4.60 -5.66 2.04
CA LYS A 18 4.72 -4.21 2.26
C LYS A 18 3.61 -3.42 1.57
N ARG A 19 3.29 -3.75 0.31
CA ARG A 19 2.25 -3.07 -0.47
C ARG A 19 0.86 -3.17 0.14
N TRP A 20 0.53 -4.34 0.68
CA TRP A 20 -0.75 -4.61 1.33
C TRP A 20 -0.73 -4.33 2.83
N SER A 21 0.41 -3.89 3.38
CA SER A 21 0.52 -3.60 4.81
C SER A 21 -0.27 -2.36 5.19
N SER A 22 -0.99 -2.45 6.30
CA SER A 22 -1.68 -1.34 6.93
C SER A 22 -1.54 -1.45 8.45
N ARG A 23 -2.05 -0.45 9.18
CA ARG A 23 -2.06 -0.52 10.65
C ARG A 23 -2.92 -1.69 11.17
N GLY A 24 -4.03 -2.01 10.48
CA GLY A 24 -4.91 -3.13 10.83
C GLY A 24 -4.41 -4.50 10.33
N ALA A 25 -3.63 -4.50 9.25
CA ALA A 25 -3.01 -5.69 8.67
C ALA A 25 -1.50 -5.45 8.44
N PRO A 26 -0.68 -5.41 9.49
CA PRO A 26 0.75 -5.12 9.35
C PRO A 26 1.51 -6.30 8.73
N ALA A 27 2.59 -5.98 8.01
CA ALA A 27 3.53 -6.97 7.52
C ALA A 27 4.40 -7.51 8.68
N THR A 28 4.63 -8.83 8.66
CA THR A 28 5.45 -9.52 9.68
C THR A 28 6.81 -9.86 9.09
N CYS A 29 7.88 -9.60 9.84
CA CYS A 29 9.22 -10.03 9.46
C CYS A 29 9.45 -11.50 9.86
N PRO A 30 9.87 -12.39 8.95
CA PRO A 30 10.11 -13.80 9.27
C PRO A 30 11.33 -14.02 10.19
N HIS A 31 12.27 -13.07 10.24
CA HIS A 31 13.49 -13.22 11.05
C HIS A 31 13.27 -12.86 12.53
N CYS A 32 12.66 -11.70 12.81
CA CYS A 32 12.49 -11.20 14.18
C CYS A 32 11.04 -11.28 14.69
N GLY A 33 10.08 -11.64 13.84
CA GLY A 33 8.65 -11.62 14.17
C GLY A 33 8.08 -10.21 14.37
N GLY A 34 8.84 -9.16 14.08
CA GLY A 34 8.42 -7.77 14.24
C GLY A 34 7.35 -7.36 13.23
N PHE A 35 6.38 -6.57 13.69
CA PHE A 35 5.32 -6.01 12.85
C PHE A 35 5.71 -4.63 12.33
N SER A 36 5.39 -4.36 11.06
CA SER A 36 5.59 -3.05 10.44
C SER A 36 4.57 -2.80 9.34
N HIS A 37 4.33 -1.53 9.02
CA HIS A 37 3.36 -1.14 8.02
C HIS A 37 3.81 0.11 7.27
N VAL A 38 3.22 0.36 6.12
CA VAL A 38 3.33 1.65 5.44
C VAL A 38 2.23 2.58 5.95
N LEU A 39 2.55 3.87 6.11
CA LEU A 39 1.57 4.88 6.52
C LEU A 39 0.45 4.98 5.48
N ALA A 40 -0.80 5.07 5.95
CA ALA A 40 -1.98 5.21 5.09
C ALA A 40 -1.89 6.44 4.17
N SER A 41 -1.37 7.56 4.68
CA SER A 41 -1.14 8.77 3.87
C SER A 41 -0.14 8.53 2.73
N THR A 42 0.90 7.73 2.97
CA THR A 42 1.87 7.35 1.94
C THR A 42 1.24 6.42 0.90
N SER A 43 0.53 5.37 1.32
CA SER A 43 -0.14 4.46 0.37
C SER A 43 -1.18 5.18 -0.47
N SER A 44 -2.01 6.04 0.14
CA SER A 44 -3.00 6.83 -0.57
C SER A 44 -2.34 7.85 -1.51
N GLY A 45 -1.24 8.47 -1.09
CA GLY A 45 -0.46 9.39 -1.93
C GLY A 45 0.11 8.71 -3.18
N ILE A 46 0.60 7.46 -3.06
CA ILE A 46 1.09 6.68 -4.21
C ILE A 46 -0.05 6.39 -5.19
N THR A 47 -1.21 5.99 -4.68
CA THR A 47 -2.39 5.74 -5.52
C THR A 47 -2.84 7.00 -6.22
N MET A 48 -2.97 8.12 -5.49
CA MET A 48 -3.41 9.40 -6.03
C MET A 48 -2.44 9.94 -7.09
N GLY A 49 -1.13 9.80 -6.88
CA GLY A 49 -0.12 10.18 -7.88
C GLY A 49 -0.28 9.39 -9.18
N GLY A 50 -0.51 8.08 -9.10
CA GLY A 50 -0.80 7.25 -10.28
C GLY A 50 -2.08 7.67 -11.01
N VAL A 51 -3.17 7.92 -10.27
CA VAL A 51 -4.44 8.41 -10.84
C VAL A 51 -4.25 9.74 -11.54
N LEU A 52 -3.55 10.69 -10.90
CA LEU A 52 -3.31 12.01 -11.49
C LEU A 52 -2.55 11.91 -12.81
N ILE A 53 -1.52 11.06 -12.89
CA ILE A 53 -0.79 10.82 -14.15
C ILE A 53 -1.74 10.34 -15.24
N VAL A 54 -2.56 9.32 -14.97
CA VAL A 54 -3.49 8.78 -15.96
C VAL A 54 -4.52 9.82 -16.40
N VAL A 55 -5.07 10.59 -15.46
CA VAL A 55 -6.06 11.64 -15.75
C VAL A 55 -5.46 12.73 -16.63
N LEU A 56 -4.24 13.20 -16.33
CA LEU A 56 -3.58 14.24 -17.13
C LEU A 56 -3.32 13.78 -18.57
N PHE A 57 -2.87 12.53 -18.76
CA PHE A 57 -2.67 11.97 -20.09
C PHE A 57 -3.99 11.73 -20.83
N ALA A 58 -5.05 11.33 -20.13
CA ALA A 58 -6.38 11.20 -20.73
C ALA A 58 -6.93 12.56 -21.20
N ILE A 59 -6.78 13.61 -20.38
CA ILE A 59 -7.16 14.98 -20.75
C ILE A 59 -6.35 15.45 -21.96
N ALA A 60 -5.03 15.23 -21.96
CA ALA A 60 -4.16 15.61 -23.09
C ALA A 60 -4.53 14.86 -24.38
N ALA A 61 -4.80 13.55 -24.29
CA ALA A 61 -5.25 12.74 -25.42
C ALA A 61 -6.60 13.21 -25.97
N GLY A 62 -7.55 13.50 -25.09
CA GLY A 62 -8.87 14.01 -25.47
C GLY A 62 -8.80 15.41 -26.11
N ALA A 63 -8.00 16.31 -25.55
CA ALA A 63 -7.84 17.68 -26.06
C ALA A 63 -7.11 17.74 -27.40
N SER A 64 -6.16 16.84 -27.64
CA SER A 64 -5.37 16.79 -28.88
C SER A 64 -5.94 15.84 -29.95
N GLY A 65 -6.89 14.97 -29.59
CA GLY A 65 -7.35 13.86 -30.42
C GLY A 65 -6.31 12.74 -30.62
N GLN A 66 -5.13 12.84 -30.01
CA GLN A 66 -4.03 11.88 -30.15
C GLN A 66 -4.10 10.80 -29.07
N TRP A 67 -4.91 9.77 -29.32
CA TRP A 67 -5.08 8.64 -28.41
C TRP A 67 -3.79 7.86 -28.11
N VAL A 68 -2.77 7.98 -28.95
CA VAL A 68 -1.44 7.38 -28.72
C VAL A 68 -0.80 7.83 -27.40
N LEU A 69 -1.18 9.01 -26.89
CA LEU A 69 -0.69 9.55 -25.62
C LEU A 69 -1.10 8.70 -24.40
N ILE A 70 -2.14 7.86 -24.51
CA ILE A 70 -2.55 6.96 -23.41
C ILE A 70 -1.42 5.98 -23.05
N GLY A 71 -0.73 5.41 -24.04
CA GLY A 71 0.33 4.42 -23.81
C GLY A 71 1.45 4.93 -22.90
N PRO A 72 2.09 6.06 -23.24
CA PRO A 72 3.08 6.72 -22.37
C PRO A 72 2.53 7.08 -20.99
N GLY A 73 1.27 7.52 -20.88
CA GLY A 73 0.64 7.85 -19.60
C GLY A 73 0.53 6.64 -18.67
N ILE A 74 0.09 5.49 -19.20
CA ILE A 74 0.03 4.22 -18.45
C ILE A 74 1.44 3.79 -18.05
N ALA A 75 2.40 3.83 -18.97
CA ALA A 75 3.78 3.44 -18.69
C ALA A 75 4.38 4.30 -17.56
N LEU A 76 4.13 5.61 -17.59
CA LEU A 76 4.59 6.53 -16.55
C LEU A 76 3.90 6.27 -15.21
N ALA A 77 2.60 6.00 -15.20
CA ALA A 77 1.86 5.67 -13.99
C ALA A 77 2.40 4.38 -13.32
N VAL A 78 2.69 3.35 -14.12
CA VAL A 78 3.29 2.09 -13.65
C VAL A 78 4.71 2.34 -13.11
N ALA A 79 5.54 3.08 -13.85
CA ALA A 79 6.89 3.42 -13.42
C ALA A 79 6.89 4.21 -12.09
N HIS A 80 6.00 5.21 -11.97
CA HIS A 80 5.78 5.96 -10.74
C HIS A 80 5.39 5.03 -9.58
N ASN A 81 4.42 4.14 -9.79
CA ASN A 81 3.94 3.22 -8.76
C ASN A 81 5.07 2.30 -8.26
N LEU A 82 5.82 1.69 -9.18
CA LEU A 82 6.97 0.83 -8.85
C LEU A 82 8.04 1.59 -8.09
N TRP A 83 8.41 2.79 -8.56
CA TRP A 83 9.41 3.63 -7.92
C TRP A 83 8.98 4.08 -6.52
N ALA A 84 7.73 4.51 -6.36
CA ALA A 84 7.22 5.02 -5.10
C ALA A 84 7.12 3.91 -4.03
N TRP A 85 6.66 2.71 -4.41
CA TRP A 85 6.65 1.55 -3.51
C TRP A 85 8.05 1.07 -3.12
N ARG A 86 9.05 1.21 -4.01
CA ARG A 86 10.45 0.95 -3.64
C ARG A 86 10.91 1.94 -2.55
N ARG A 87 10.54 3.22 -2.63
CA ARG A 87 10.92 4.26 -1.65
C ARG A 87 10.05 4.32 -0.40
N ALA A 88 8.86 3.75 -0.40
CA ALA A 88 7.95 3.82 0.75
C ALA A 88 8.62 3.28 2.02
N LYS A 89 8.52 4.02 3.13
CA LYS A 89 9.12 3.61 4.41
C LYS A 89 8.18 2.70 5.19
N LEU A 90 8.76 1.71 5.88
CA LEU A 90 8.06 0.86 6.83
C LEU A 90 8.20 1.45 8.23
N TYR A 91 7.09 1.54 8.94
CA TYR A 91 7.02 2.02 10.31
C TYR A 91 6.75 0.86 11.26
N PRO A 92 7.57 0.71 12.31
CA PRO A 92 7.39 -0.35 13.30
C PRO A 92 6.09 -0.16 14.08
N ILE A 93 5.48 -1.27 14.49
CA ILE A 93 4.29 -1.32 15.34
C ILE A 93 4.58 -2.26 16.52
N ALA A 94 4.12 -1.89 17.71
CA ALA A 94 4.20 -2.73 18.91
C ALA A 94 3.21 -3.90 18.82
N ARG A 95 3.60 -5.09 19.31
CA ARG A 95 2.76 -6.30 19.20
C ARG A 95 1.39 -6.11 19.88
N ASP A 96 1.37 -5.46 21.04
CA ASP A 96 0.15 -5.21 21.81
C ASP A 96 -0.85 -4.36 21.02
N SER A 97 -0.35 -3.39 20.27
CA SER A 97 -1.22 -2.58 19.41
C SER A 97 -1.79 -3.37 18.21
N VAL A 98 -1.14 -4.45 17.77
CA VAL A 98 -1.65 -5.34 16.71
C VAL A 98 -2.75 -6.25 17.23
N THR A 99 -2.58 -6.81 18.43
CA THR A 99 -3.57 -7.71 19.02
C THR A 99 -4.87 -6.97 19.31
N HIS A 100 -4.78 -5.75 19.85
CA HIS A 100 -5.95 -4.88 20.02
C HIS A 100 -6.59 -4.48 18.70
N ALA A 101 -5.80 -4.14 17.67
CA ALA A 101 -6.33 -3.79 16.36
C ALA A 101 -7.04 -4.96 15.67
N ARG A 102 -6.48 -6.18 15.76
CA ARG A 102 -7.12 -7.40 15.22
C ARG A 102 -8.39 -7.76 15.98
N ALA A 103 -8.40 -7.63 17.31
CA ALA A 103 -9.58 -7.86 18.12
C ALA A 103 -10.71 -6.88 17.75
N ALA A 104 -10.40 -5.58 17.61
CA ALA A 104 -11.36 -4.58 17.18
C ALA A 104 -11.89 -4.85 15.75
N ASN A 105 -11.01 -5.24 14.82
CA ASN A 105 -11.42 -5.54 13.45
C ASN A 105 -12.29 -6.81 13.37
N GLY A 106 -11.98 -7.82 14.19
CA GLY A 106 -12.81 -9.03 14.33
C GLY A 106 -14.18 -8.76 14.94
N LEU A 107 -14.25 -7.83 15.90
CA LEU A 107 -15.51 -7.34 16.48
C LEU A 107 -16.39 -6.64 15.43
N ILE A 108 -15.81 -5.75 14.62
CA ILE A 108 -16.52 -5.06 13.55
C ILE A 108 -17.00 -6.06 12.49
N ALA A 109 -16.13 -6.99 12.07
CA ALA A 109 -16.50 -8.03 11.10
C ALA A 109 -17.64 -8.91 11.64
N GLY A 110 -17.57 -9.32 12.92
CA GLY A 110 -18.63 -10.07 13.58
C GLY A 110 -19.94 -9.28 13.67
N LEU A 111 -19.89 -7.98 13.96
CA LEU A 111 -21.06 -7.10 13.99
C LEU A 111 -21.71 -6.97 12.61
N LEU A 112 -20.92 -6.79 11.55
CA LEU A 112 -21.43 -6.69 10.18
C LEU A 112 -22.12 -7.98 9.74
N VAL A 113 -21.56 -9.14 10.10
CA VAL A 113 -22.19 -10.45 9.85
C VAL A 113 -23.49 -10.59 10.63
N LEU A 114 -23.51 -10.21 11.92
CA LEU A 114 -24.73 -10.25 12.75
C LEU A 114 -25.83 -9.33 12.23
N LEU A 115 -25.47 -8.20 11.64
CA LEU A 115 -26.40 -7.23 11.04
C LEU A 115 -26.77 -7.59 9.58
N GLY A 116 -26.23 -8.67 9.01
CA GLY A 116 -26.50 -9.07 7.62
C GLY A 116 -25.96 -8.10 6.57
N LEU A 117 -24.94 -7.31 6.91
CA LEU A 117 -24.33 -6.27 6.08
C LEU A 117 -23.03 -6.73 5.37
N SER A 118 -22.74 -8.03 5.40
CA SER A 118 -21.53 -8.65 4.83
C SER A 118 -21.73 -9.17 3.42
#